data_AF-X1KR90-F1
#
_entry.id   AF-X1KR90-F1
#
_cell.length_a   1.000
_cell.length_b   1.000
_cell.length_c   1.000
_cell.angle_alpha   90.00
_cell.angle_beta   90.00
_cell.angle_gamma   90.00
#
_symmetry.space_group_name_H-M   'P 1'
#
loop_
_entity.id
_entity.type
_entity.pdbx_description
1 polymer ?
#
loop_
_entity_poly.entity_id
_entity_poly.type
_entity_poly.pdbx_seq_one_letter_code
_entity_poly.pdbx_strand_id
1 'polypeptide(L)'
;MFKIYDTFNIKSLEDLKDKLVDNNRIANVLAEGGSGKNKAGESYTERLKQSLDYMESIRGMFPRWQVELYLDEIKNSLYKIKDIERFVFVGSLRRKKSIVKDIDILIQPYFNNPLYDFERSEKLLGEIRSLNFIKRLLSSDIRKENISARFETVFGIEIEFIISSDKNWAVDMLYTTGSKKHVKKLERIAQKKGYFKSGRIDTAGFSENSGEGTGNYLPADDEFYEKNIYSRLNLQYISPELREDLGEIELAENFLVPSLLTMEDIKGDLHIHSRWSDGIIGLHDMVERVKKFNYEYIAITDHTESSYYGRGLDAKRVQEKINYINKLKSRFKDFYILMGSEIEIRGVGKLDYPENIIKKMDIAIGSMHSSFLNTRA
;
A
#
# COMPACT_ATOMS: atom_id res chain seq x y z
N MET A 1 11.27 -31.53 12.86
CA MET A 1 10.75 -30.33 12.20
C MET A 1 9.30 -30.01 12.60
N PHE A 2 8.54 -30.98 13.16
CA PHE A 2 7.15 -30.77 13.59
C PHE A 2 6.90 -31.06 15.09
N LYS A 3 7.91 -30.95 15.99
CA LYS A 3 7.78 -31.30 17.41
C LYS A 3 6.53 -30.72 18.09
N ILE A 4 6.16 -29.47 17.80
CA ILE A 4 4.94 -28.86 18.36
C ILE A 4 3.66 -29.54 17.84
N TYR A 5 3.57 -29.81 16.53
CA TYR A 5 2.44 -30.52 15.93
C TYR A 5 2.39 -31.97 16.41
N ASP A 6 3.51 -32.68 16.43
CA ASP A 6 3.61 -34.10 16.80
C ASP A 6 3.32 -34.32 18.30
N THR A 7 3.75 -33.41 19.17
CA THR A 7 3.58 -33.55 20.62
C THR A 7 2.24 -33.02 21.11
N PHE A 8 1.72 -31.95 20.50
CA PHE A 8 0.50 -31.30 20.98
C PHE A 8 -0.69 -31.43 20.03
N ASN A 9 -0.53 -31.98 18.82
CA ASN A 9 -1.58 -32.09 17.82
C ASN A 9 -2.25 -30.72 17.53
N ILE A 10 -1.43 -29.69 17.31
CA ILE A 10 -1.88 -28.33 17.02
C ILE A 10 -2.25 -28.26 15.52
N LYS A 11 -3.54 -28.20 15.20
CA LYS A 11 -4.04 -28.20 13.82
C LYS A 11 -4.53 -26.83 13.36
N SER A 12 -4.68 -25.88 14.30
CA SER A 12 -5.18 -24.54 14.04
C SER A 12 -4.45 -23.49 14.89
N LEU A 13 -4.63 -22.22 14.55
CA LEU A 13 -4.13 -21.10 15.35
C LEU A 13 -4.81 -21.07 16.74
N GLU A 14 -6.10 -21.42 16.79
CA GLU A 14 -6.87 -21.53 18.04
C GLU A 14 -6.31 -22.65 18.93
N ASP A 15 -5.99 -23.82 18.36
CA ASP A 15 -5.37 -24.93 19.10
C ASP A 15 -4.01 -24.53 19.69
N LEU A 16 -3.27 -23.66 19.00
CA LEU A 16 -1.98 -23.14 19.45
C LEU A 16 -2.17 -22.17 20.62
N LYS A 17 -3.16 -21.27 20.55
CA LYS A 17 -3.49 -20.33 21.63
C LYS A 17 -3.92 -21.05 22.90
N ASP A 18 -4.89 -21.95 22.78
CA ASP A 18 -5.44 -22.69 23.92
C ASP A 18 -4.32 -23.43 24.68
N LYS A 19 -3.40 -24.05 23.94
CA LYS A 19 -2.28 -24.79 24.52
C LYS A 19 -1.13 -23.91 25.01
N LEU A 20 -1.04 -22.65 24.56
CA LEU A 20 -0.10 -21.64 25.09
C LEU A 20 -0.61 -20.94 26.35
N VAL A 21 -1.93 -20.89 26.57
CA VAL A 21 -2.54 -20.42 27.82
C VAL A 21 -2.21 -21.39 28.97
N ASP A 22 -2.10 -22.69 28.68
CA ASP A 22 -1.53 -23.72 29.56
C ASP A 22 0.02 -23.59 29.65
N ASN A 23 0.48 -22.49 30.24
CA ASN A 23 1.87 -21.98 30.30
C ASN A 23 3.01 -22.99 30.58
N ASN A 24 2.74 -24.19 31.10
CA ASN A 24 3.77 -25.12 31.57
C ASN A 24 4.10 -26.28 30.62
N ARG A 25 3.24 -26.63 29.66
CA ARG A 25 3.48 -27.83 28.82
C ARG A 25 4.32 -27.54 27.57
N ILE A 26 4.01 -26.47 26.85
CA ILE A 26 4.74 -26.07 25.63
C ILE A 26 6.18 -25.64 25.95
N ALA A 27 6.38 -24.93 27.08
CA ALA A 27 7.70 -24.49 27.52
C ALA A 27 8.69 -25.66 27.72
N ASN A 28 8.23 -26.78 28.31
CA ASN A 28 9.08 -27.94 28.60
C ASN A 28 9.49 -28.71 27.33
N VAL A 29 8.59 -28.83 26.33
CA VAL A 29 8.89 -29.52 25.07
C VAL A 29 9.85 -28.71 24.18
N LEU A 30 9.83 -27.38 24.33
CA LEU A 30 10.74 -26.48 23.62
C LEU A 30 12.12 -26.38 24.29
N ALA A 31 12.22 -26.64 25.61
CA ALA A 31 13.49 -26.68 26.36
C ALA A 31 14.47 -27.72 25.82
N GLU A 32 13.99 -28.91 25.45
CA GLU A 32 14.81 -30.02 24.94
C GLU A 32 15.35 -29.80 23.51
N GLY A 33 14.90 -28.74 22.81
CA GLY A 33 15.32 -28.42 21.44
C GLY A 33 16.37 -27.30 21.33
N GLY A 34 16.82 -26.73 22.44
CA GLY A 34 17.69 -25.55 22.46
C GLY A 34 16.88 -24.24 22.50
N SER A 35 16.18 -23.99 23.59
CA SER A 35 15.53 -22.69 23.85
C SER A 35 16.24 -21.93 24.96
N GLY A 36 17.31 -21.25 24.58
CA GLY A 36 17.83 -20.15 25.39
C GLY A 36 16.90 -18.95 25.33
N LYS A 37 16.93 -18.11 26.38
CA LYS A 37 16.47 -16.73 26.29
C LYS A 37 17.15 -16.05 25.10
N ASN A 38 16.44 -15.17 24.40
CA ASN A 38 17.11 -14.31 23.41
C ASN A 38 18.06 -13.35 24.13
N LYS A 39 18.85 -12.57 23.38
CA LYS A 39 19.74 -11.55 23.95
C LYS A 39 19.00 -10.46 24.75
N ALA A 40 17.67 -10.36 24.60
CA ALA A 40 16.79 -9.46 25.35
C ALA A 40 16.19 -10.10 26.62
N GLY A 41 16.50 -11.36 26.93
CA GLY A 41 16.04 -12.05 28.14
C GLY A 41 14.65 -12.69 28.05
N GLU A 42 13.95 -12.58 26.91
CA GLU A 42 12.61 -13.12 26.71
C GLU A 42 12.64 -14.62 26.45
N SER A 43 11.69 -15.32 27.06
CA SER A 43 11.40 -16.72 26.79
C SER A 43 10.81 -16.91 25.38
N TYR A 44 10.99 -18.10 24.82
CA TYR A 44 10.43 -18.43 23.51
C TYR A 44 8.88 -18.37 23.51
N THR A 45 8.26 -18.68 24.63
CA THR A 45 6.80 -18.61 24.82
C THR A 45 6.27 -17.18 24.81
N GLU A 46 6.98 -16.22 25.40
CA GLU A 46 6.63 -14.79 25.31
C GLU A 46 6.65 -14.29 23.86
N ARG A 47 7.69 -14.66 23.09
CA ARG A 47 7.77 -14.30 21.66
C ARG A 47 6.63 -14.92 20.83
N LEU A 48 6.27 -16.16 21.11
CA LEU A 48 5.13 -16.81 20.44
C LEU A 48 3.82 -16.09 20.75
N LYS A 49 3.57 -15.69 21.99
CA LYS A 49 2.38 -14.91 22.38
C LYS A 49 2.34 -13.57 21.67
N GLN A 50 3.43 -12.80 21.72
CA GLN A 50 3.54 -11.53 21.00
C GLN A 50 3.29 -11.69 19.49
N SER A 51 3.79 -12.77 18.89
CA SER A 51 3.58 -13.06 17.47
C SER A 51 2.11 -13.40 17.16
N LEU A 52 1.44 -14.15 18.04
CA LEU A 52 0.02 -14.46 17.91
C LEU A 52 -0.86 -13.22 18.07
N ASP A 53 -0.61 -12.42 19.10
CA ASP A 53 -1.30 -11.15 19.35
C ASP A 53 -1.13 -10.22 18.13
N TYR A 54 0.07 -10.15 17.57
CA TYR A 54 0.35 -9.40 16.35
C TYR A 54 -0.44 -9.95 15.16
N MET A 55 -0.42 -11.27 14.92
CA MET A 55 -1.18 -11.92 13.84
C MET A 55 -2.69 -11.67 13.96
N GLU A 56 -3.23 -11.68 15.17
CA GLU A 56 -4.63 -11.32 15.41
C GLU A 56 -4.90 -9.85 15.14
N SER A 57 -4.00 -8.96 15.57
CA SER A 57 -4.15 -7.52 15.38
C SER A 57 -4.20 -7.11 13.90
N ILE A 58 -3.57 -7.90 13.02
CA ILE A 58 -3.56 -7.68 11.56
C ILE A 58 -4.56 -8.57 10.82
N ARG A 59 -5.41 -9.34 11.52
CA ARG A 59 -6.39 -10.20 10.86
C ARG A 59 -7.37 -9.36 10.02
N GLY A 60 -7.56 -9.76 8.76
CA GLY A 60 -8.38 -9.01 7.81
C GLY A 60 -7.73 -7.71 7.33
N MET A 61 -6.41 -7.56 7.55
CA MET A 61 -5.62 -6.49 6.97
C MET A 61 -4.67 -7.06 5.92
N PHE A 62 -4.51 -6.34 4.82
CA PHE A 62 -3.73 -6.77 3.67
C PHE A 62 -2.71 -5.69 3.31
N PRO A 63 -1.45 -6.06 3.04
CA PRO A 63 -0.52 -5.16 2.36
C PRO A 63 -1.13 -4.67 1.05
N ARG A 64 -1.13 -3.35 0.83
CA ARG A 64 -1.73 -2.72 -0.35
C ARG A 64 -1.24 -3.36 -1.66
N TRP A 65 0.06 -3.64 -1.76
CA TRP A 65 0.64 -4.24 -2.96
C TRP A 65 0.02 -5.59 -3.32
N GLN A 66 -0.41 -6.40 -2.34
CA GLN A 66 -1.08 -7.67 -2.60
C GLN A 66 -2.48 -7.44 -3.17
N VAL A 67 -3.19 -6.46 -2.62
CA VAL A 67 -4.51 -6.07 -3.11
C VAL A 67 -4.42 -5.50 -4.52
N GLU A 68 -3.37 -4.72 -4.81
CA GLU A 68 -3.12 -4.11 -6.11
C GLU A 68 -2.99 -5.13 -7.25
N LEU A 69 -2.51 -6.35 -6.98
CA LEU A 69 -2.42 -7.43 -7.97
C LEU A 69 -3.78 -7.85 -8.53
N TYR A 70 -4.87 -7.65 -7.79
CA TYR A 70 -6.22 -8.08 -8.18
C TYR A 70 -7.03 -6.95 -8.83
N LEU A 71 -6.55 -5.70 -8.78
CA LEU A 71 -7.33 -4.55 -9.25
C LEU A 71 -7.59 -4.58 -10.76
N ASP A 72 -6.66 -5.11 -11.54
CA ASP A 72 -6.84 -5.19 -13.00
C ASP A 72 -7.92 -6.20 -13.38
N GLU A 73 -8.04 -7.34 -12.68
CA GLU A 73 -9.13 -8.29 -12.89
C GLU A 73 -10.49 -7.68 -12.53
N ILE A 74 -10.54 -6.93 -11.43
CA ILE A 74 -11.75 -6.21 -11.00
C ILE A 74 -12.13 -5.16 -12.05
N LYS A 75 -11.18 -4.31 -12.48
CA LYS A 75 -11.40 -3.30 -13.53
C LYS A 75 -11.92 -3.94 -14.81
N ASN A 76 -11.24 -4.98 -15.31
CA ASN A 76 -11.60 -5.68 -16.54
C ASN A 76 -13.00 -6.31 -16.48
N SER A 77 -13.43 -6.72 -15.30
CA SER A 77 -14.78 -7.23 -15.07
C SER A 77 -15.82 -6.10 -15.09
N LEU A 78 -15.53 -4.97 -14.42
CA LEU A 78 -16.43 -3.82 -14.40
C LEU A 78 -16.57 -3.15 -15.76
N TYR A 79 -15.49 -3.07 -16.55
CA TYR A 79 -15.54 -2.53 -17.92
C TYR A 79 -16.46 -3.32 -18.88
N LYS A 80 -16.79 -4.57 -18.55
CA LYS A 80 -17.72 -5.39 -19.35
C LYS A 80 -19.19 -5.07 -19.06
N ILE A 81 -19.48 -4.40 -17.94
CA ILE A 81 -20.82 -4.00 -17.55
C ILE A 81 -21.18 -2.71 -18.28
N LYS A 82 -22.12 -2.80 -19.23
CA LYS A 82 -22.45 -1.70 -20.14
C LYS A 82 -23.08 -0.48 -19.47
N ASP A 83 -23.74 -0.69 -18.34
CA ASP A 83 -24.44 0.36 -17.62
C ASP A 83 -23.49 1.27 -16.81
N ILE A 84 -22.25 0.84 -16.57
CA ILE A 84 -21.24 1.63 -15.85
C ILE A 84 -20.64 2.69 -16.79
N GLU A 85 -20.79 3.97 -16.43
CA GLU A 85 -20.15 5.08 -17.13
C GLU A 85 -18.71 5.26 -16.68
N ARG A 86 -18.51 5.34 -15.37
CA ARG A 86 -17.20 5.43 -14.74
C ARG A 86 -17.20 4.79 -13.36
N PHE A 87 -16.00 4.45 -12.90
CA PHE A 87 -15.79 4.01 -11.54
C PHE A 87 -14.39 4.41 -11.07
N VAL A 88 -14.24 4.56 -9.75
CA VAL A 88 -12.97 4.91 -9.12
C VAL A 88 -12.79 4.11 -7.83
N PHE A 89 -11.57 3.61 -7.61
CA PHE A 89 -11.21 3.04 -6.32
C PHE A 89 -11.09 4.17 -5.30
N VAL A 90 -11.81 4.04 -4.18
CA VAL A 90 -11.87 5.05 -3.13
C VAL A 90 -11.28 4.49 -1.82
N GLY A 91 -11.70 5.01 -0.68
CA GLY A 91 -11.27 4.52 0.62
C GLY A 91 -9.76 4.60 0.86
N SER A 92 -9.27 3.68 1.68
CA SER A 92 -7.86 3.63 2.08
C SER A 92 -6.91 3.31 0.93
N LEU A 93 -7.42 2.62 -0.10
CA LEU A 93 -6.67 2.29 -1.31
C LEU A 93 -6.33 3.54 -2.13
N ARG A 94 -7.31 4.45 -2.32
CA ARG A 94 -7.08 5.73 -3.01
C ARG A 94 -6.11 6.63 -2.27
N ARG A 95 -6.13 6.59 -0.92
CA ARG A 95 -5.18 7.32 -0.06
C ARG A 95 -3.82 6.63 0.09
N LYS A 96 -3.56 5.56 -0.67
CA LYS A 96 -2.28 4.83 -0.72
C LYS A 96 -1.78 4.32 0.64
N LYS A 97 -2.69 3.98 1.57
CA LYS A 97 -2.28 3.35 2.84
C LYS A 97 -1.49 2.08 2.55
N SER A 98 -0.41 1.85 3.30
CA SER A 98 0.43 0.65 3.14
C SER A 98 -0.31 -0.64 3.47
N ILE A 99 -1.29 -0.55 4.38
CA ILE A 99 -2.17 -1.63 4.80
C ILE A 99 -3.63 -1.20 4.60
N VAL A 100 -4.42 -2.06 3.98
CA VAL A 100 -5.85 -1.86 3.70
C VAL A 100 -6.67 -3.01 4.27
N LYS A 101 -7.98 -2.83 4.48
CA LYS A 101 -8.88 -3.86 5.02
C LYS A 101 -9.81 -4.43 3.95
N ASP A 102 -10.30 -3.53 3.11
CA ASP A 102 -11.28 -3.75 2.08
C ASP A 102 -10.91 -2.92 0.83
N ILE A 103 -11.63 -3.19 -0.25
CA ILE A 103 -11.62 -2.40 -1.49
C ILE A 103 -12.93 -1.65 -1.57
N ASP A 104 -12.90 -0.33 -1.64
CA ASP A 104 -14.08 0.48 -1.88
C ASP A 104 -14.07 0.96 -3.33
N ILE A 105 -15.19 0.83 -4.04
CA ILE A 105 -15.35 1.29 -5.42
C ILE A 105 -16.60 2.16 -5.52
N LEU A 106 -16.40 3.40 -5.93
CA LEU A 106 -17.49 4.29 -6.30
C LEU A 106 -17.80 4.10 -7.79
N ILE A 107 -19.06 3.86 -8.11
CA ILE A 107 -19.54 3.62 -9.47
C ILE A 107 -20.57 4.69 -9.80
N GLN A 108 -20.43 5.32 -10.97
CA GLN A 108 -21.49 6.13 -11.55
C GLN A 108 -21.95 5.47 -12.86
N PRO A 109 -23.21 5.03 -12.93
CA PRO A 109 -23.79 4.49 -14.15
C PRO A 109 -24.38 5.60 -15.03
N TYR A 110 -24.42 5.37 -16.35
CA TYR A 110 -24.94 6.34 -17.34
C TYR A 110 -26.37 6.80 -17.05
N PHE A 111 -27.16 5.92 -16.45
CA PHE A 111 -28.56 6.19 -16.15
C PHE A 111 -28.78 7.05 -14.90
N ASN A 112 -27.77 7.21 -14.05
CA ASN A 112 -27.85 8.11 -12.89
C ASN A 112 -27.38 9.54 -13.26
N ASN A 113 -27.86 10.06 -14.40
CA ASN A 113 -27.47 11.38 -14.93
C ASN A 113 -28.69 12.30 -15.11
N PRO A 114 -28.80 13.43 -14.38
CA PRO A 114 -28.01 13.77 -13.18
C PRO A 114 -28.60 13.13 -11.91
N LEU A 115 -29.82 12.61 -12.00
CA LEU A 115 -30.61 12.10 -10.87
C LEU A 115 -30.44 10.59 -10.70
N TYR A 116 -30.61 10.13 -9.47
CA TYR A 116 -30.46 8.73 -9.09
C TYR A 116 -31.69 7.90 -9.50
N ASP A 117 -31.48 6.81 -10.24
CA ASP A 117 -32.49 5.80 -10.56
C ASP A 117 -32.30 4.59 -9.64
N PHE A 118 -33.19 4.45 -8.66
CA PHE A 118 -33.12 3.39 -7.65
C PHE A 118 -33.26 1.99 -8.24
N GLU A 119 -34.25 1.78 -9.12
CA GLU A 119 -34.57 0.45 -9.64
C GLU A 119 -33.46 -0.06 -10.57
N ARG A 120 -32.90 0.82 -11.40
CA ARG A 120 -31.77 0.45 -12.27
C ARG A 120 -30.48 0.27 -11.47
N SER A 121 -30.26 1.06 -10.42
CA SER A 121 -29.11 0.90 -9.52
C SER A 121 -29.16 -0.45 -8.78
N GLU A 122 -30.34 -0.89 -8.33
CA GLU A 122 -30.51 -2.21 -7.71
C GLU A 122 -30.22 -3.34 -8.70
N LYS A 123 -30.70 -3.24 -9.95
CA LYS A 123 -30.39 -4.20 -11.02
C LYS A 123 -28.90 -4.29 -11.33
N LEU A 124 -28.22 -3.14 -11.38
CA LEU A 124 -26.77 -3.08 -11.58
C LEU A 124 -26.00 -3.82 -10.47
N LEU A 125 -26.39 -3.67 -9.20
CA LEU A 125 -25.79 -4.46 -8.12
C LEU A 125 -26.07 -5.96 -8.25
N GLY A 126 -27.23 -6.33 -8.79
CA GLY A 126 -27.54 -7.70 -9.17
C GLY A 126 -26.56 -8.26 -10.21
N GLU A 127 -26.23 -7.48 -11.24
CA GLU A 127 -25.24 -7.85 -12.26
C GLU A 127 -23.83 -7.96 -11.66
N ILE A 128 -23.42 -7.00 -10.82
CA ILE A 128 -22.13 -7.03 -10.11
C ILE A 128 -22.02 -8.27 -9.22
N ARG A 129 -23.09 -8.67 -8.54
CA ARG A 129 -23.12 -9.88 -7.72
C ARG A 129 -22.83 -11.16 -8.51
N SER A 130 -23.07 -11.16 -9.82
CA SER A 130 -22.82 -12.30 -10.71
C SER A 130 -21.39 -12.36 -11.27
N LEU A 131 -20.51 -11.40 -10.93
CA LEU A 131 -19.12 -11.42 -11.37
C LEU A 131 -18.34 -12.58 -10.75
N ASN A 132 -17.45 -13.20 -11.55
CA ASN A 132 -16.74 -14.43 -11.16
C ASN A 132 -15.89 -14.31 -9.90
N PHE A 133 -15.34 -13.13 -9.62
CA PHE A 133 -14.51 -12.91 -8.43
C PHE A 133 -15.35 -12.68 -7.16
N ILE A 134 -16.67 -12.54 -7.27
CA ILE A 134 -17.58 -12.40 -6.14
C ILE A 134 -17.94 -13.79 -5.61
N LYS A 135 -17.67 -14.02 -4.33
CA LYS A 135 -17.98 -15.28 -3.65
C LYS A 135 -19.37 -15.25 -3.02
N ARG A 136 -19.68 -14.20 -2.25
CA ARG A 136 -21.01 -14.00 -1.65
C ARG A 136 -21.23 -12.56 -1.21
N LEU A 137 -22.50 -12.18 -1.10
CA LEU A 137 -22.93 -10.95 -0.46
C LEU A 137 -22.73 -11.05 1.06
N LEU A 138 -22.18 -10.00 1.68
CA LEU A 138 -22.00 -9.86 3.12
C LEU A 138 -23.05 -8.93 3.73
N SER A 139 -23.23 -7.75 3.14
CA SER A 139 -24.19 -6.75 3.57
C SER A 139 -24.58 -5.81 2.43
N SER A 140 -25.67 -5.08 2.61
CA SER A 140 -26.14 -4.05 1.67
C SER A 140 -26.82 -2.91 2.44
N ASP A 141 -26.57 -1.68 2.02
CA ASP A 141 -27.30 -0.49 2.46
C ASP A 141 -28.12 0.02 1.29
N ILE A 142 -29.45 -0.10 1.40
CA ILE A 142 -30.39 0.21 0.31
C ILE A 142 -31.24 1.41 0.74
N ARG A 143 -30.90 2.59 0.22
CA ARG A 143 -31.66 3.83 0.41
C ARG A 143 -32.02 4.42 -0.96
N LYS A 144 -33.10 5.21 -1.01
CA LYS A 144 -33.69 5.72 -2.26
C LYS A 144 -32.68 6.43 -3.18
N GLU A 145 -31.69 7.11 -2.62
CA GLU A 145 -30.69 7.90 -3.36
C GLU A 145 -29.25 7.46 -3.05
N ASN A 146 -29.07 6.27 -2.48
CA ASN A 146 -27.75 5.72 -2.17
C ASN A 146 -27.89 4.22 -1.94
N ILE A 147 -27.30 3.42 -2.82
CA ILE A 147 -27.20 1.98 -2.62
C ILE A 147 -25.74 1.59 -2.59
N SER A 148 -25.34 0.84 -1.56
CA SER A 148 -24.07 0.13 -1.52
C SER A 148 -24.26 -1.34 -1.17
N ALA A 149 -23.33 -2.17 -1.63
CA ALA A 149 -23.28 -3.59 -1.26
C ALA A 149 -21.85 -4.06 -1.07
N ARG A 150 -21.65 -4.82 0.00
CA ARG A 150 -20.38 -5.40 0.40
C ARG A 150 -20.37 -6.89 0.11
N PHE A 151 -19.28 -7.38 -0.46
CA PHE A 151 -19.12 -8.76 -0.89
C PHE A 151 -17.80 -9.33 -0.38
N GLU A 152 -17.80 -10.64 -0.14
CA GLU A 152 -16.57 -11.41 0.00
C GLU A 152 -16.09 -11.80 -1.40
N THR A 153 -14.81 -11.57 -1.71
CA THR A 153 -14.21 -12.02 -2.96
C THR A 153 -13.62 -13.42 -2.83
N VAL A 154 -13.37 -14.07 -3.97
CA VAL A 154 -12.61 -15.34 -4.03
C VAL A 154 -11.15 -15.18 -3.56
N PHE A 155 -10.64 -13.94 -3.52
CA PHE A 155 -9.31 -13.61 -3.01
C PHE A 155 -9.24 -13.50 -1.48
N GLY A 156 -10.39 -13.60 -0.79
CA GLY A 156 -10.48 -13.45 0.67
C GLY A 156 -10.46 -11.99 1.16
N ILE A 157 -10.57 -11.02 0.25
CA ILE A 157 -10.65 -9.58 0.56
C ILE A 157 -12.11 -9.14 0.42
N GLU A 158 -12.59 -8.27 1.31
CA GLU A 158 -13.93 -7.66 1.18
C GLU A 158 -13.90 -6.52 0.15
N ILE A 159 -14.98 -6.39 -0.62
CA ILE A 159 -15.16 -5.31 -1.58
C ILE A 159 -16.53 -4.66 -1.40
N GLU A 160 -16.58 -3.33 -1.35
CA GLU A 160 -17.80 -2.55 -1.29
C GLU A 160 -17.99 -1.77 -2.60
N PHE A 161 -19.14 -1.96 -3.23
CA PHE A 161 -19.56 -1.18 -4.39
C PHE A 161 -20.59 -0.15 -3.95
N ILE A 162 -20.33 1.11 -4.28
CA ILE A 162 -21.13 2.27 -3.88
C ILE A 162 -21.63 2.93 -5.16
N ILE A 163 -22.95 2.95 -5.36
CA ILE A 163 -23.55 3.56 -6.55
C ILE A 163 -23.84 5.04 -6.27
N SER A 164 -23.39 5.91 -7.17
CA SER A 164 -23.56 7.36 -7.12
C SER A 164 -24.34 7.86 -8.33
N SER A 165 -24.78 9.12 -8.25
CA SER A 165 -25.29 9.87 -9.40
C SER A 165 -24.27 10.90 -9.87
N ASP A 166 -24.37 11.29 -11.13
CA ASP A 166 -23.46 12.28 -11.72
C ASP A 166 -23.43 13.58 -10.91
N LYS A 167 -24.60 14.07 -10.49
CA LYS A 167 -24.74 15.24 -9.61
C LYS A 167 -23.95 15.14 -8.28
N ASN A 168 -23.87 13.93 -7.71
CA ASN A 168 -23.23 13.70 -6.41
C ASN A 168 -21.81 13.14 -6.53
N TRP A 169 -21.34 12.84 -7.74
CA TRP A 169 -20.06 12.15 -7.98
C TRP A 169 -18.90 12.74 -7.19
N ALA A 170 -18.71 14.06 -7.30
CA ALA A 170 -17.60 14.76 -6.65
C ALA A 170 -17.62 14.65 -5.12
N VAL A 171 -18.80 14.84 -4.51
CA VAL A 171 -18.94 14.79 -3.05
C VAL A 171 -18.90 13.35 -2.54
N ASP A 172 -19.52 12.40 -3.25
CA ASP A 172 -19.48 11.00 -2.87
C ASP A 172 -18.05 10.46 -2.98
N MET A 173 -17.28 10.85 -3.99
CA MET A 173 -15.86 10.52 -4.10
C MET A 173 -15.06 11.09 -2.94
N LEU A 174 -15.25 12.36 -2.55
CA LEU A 174 -14.57 12.94 -1.38
C LEU A 174 -14.90 12.17 -0.10
N TYR A 175 -16.17 11.86 0.13
CA TYR A 175 -16.64 11.20 1.35
C TYR A 175 -16.18 9.75 1.45
N THR A 176 -16.26 9.01 0.33
CA THR A 176 -15.85 7.60 0.26
C THR A 176 -14.34 7.45 0.20
N THR A 177 -13.62 8.45 -0.33
CA THR A 177 -12.15 8.51 -0.21
C THR A 177 -11.73 8.74 1.22
N GLY A 178 -12.42 9.63 1.94
CA GLY A 178 -12.07 9.97 3.31
C GLY A 178 -10.70 10.65 3.43
N SER A 179 -10.00 10.52 4.56
CA SER A 179 -10.42 9.77 5.75
C SER A 179 -11.63 10.42 6.45
N LYS A 180 -12.30 9.67 7.33
CA LYS A 180 -13.43 10.21 8.13
C LYS A 180 -13.04 11.45 8.94
N LYS A 181 -11.79 11.54 9.41
CA LYS A 181 -11.30 12.70 10.17
C LYS A 181 -11.16 13.93 9.26
N HIS A 182 -10.53 13.73 8.09
CA HIS A 182 -10.39 14.75 7.06
C HIS A 182 -11.75 15.31 6.61
N VAL A 183 -12.69 14.44 6.24
CA VAL A 183 -14.04 14.83 5.81
C VAL A 183 -14.76 15.64 6.90
N LYS A 184 -14.68 15.21 8.17
CA LYS A 184 -15.29 15.95 9.28
C LYS A 184 -14.73 17.36 9.46
N LYS A 185 -13.43 17.59 9.17
CA LYS A 185 -12.86 18.94 9.19
C LYS A 185 -13.41 19.79 8.04
N LEU A 186 -13.47 19.22 6.83
CA LEU A 186 -14.08 19.90 5.68
C LEU A 186 -15.55 20.24 5.92
N GLU A 187 -16.33 19.34 6.53
CA GLU A 187 -17.73 19.60 6.90
C GLU A 187 -17.86 20.80 7.83
N ARG A 188 -17.00 20.92 8.84
CA ARG A 188 -17.01 22.09 9.75
C ARG A 188 -16.68 23.39 9.01
N ILE A 189 -15.76 23.35 8.06
CA ILE A 189 -15.41 24.51 7.22
C ILE A 189 -16.60 24.88 6.32
N ALA A 190 -17.20 23.89 5.68
CA ALA A 190 -18.39 24.07 4.84
C ALA A 190 -19.57 24.64 5.62
N GLN A 191 -19.82 24.16 6.85
CA GLN A 191 -20.84 24.69 7.76
C GLN A 191 -20.62 26.17 8.07
N LYS A 192 -19.39 26.54 8.45
CA LYS A 192 -19.05 27.95 8.73
C LYS A 192 -19.23 28.85 7.51
N LYS A 193 -19.04 28.32 6.30
CA LYS A 193 -19.15 29.05 5.03
C LYS A 193 -20.53 29.00 4.38
N GLY A 194 -21.50 28.30 4.98
CA GLY A 194 -22.85 28.16 4.43
C GLY A 194 -22.97 27.17 3.26
N TYR A 195 -21.96 26.33 3.03
CA TYR A 195 -21.94 25.28 1.99
C TYR A 195 -22.23 23.89 2.56
N PHE A 196 -23.01 23.80 3.64
CA PHE A 196 -23.39 22.52 4.24
C PHE A 196 -24.91 22.40 4.29
N LYS A 197 -25.45 21.40 3.61
CA LYS A 197 -26.90 21.20 3.47
C LYS A 197 -27.21 19.71 3.52
N SER A 198 -28.32 19.35 4.16
CA SER A 198 -28.80 17.96 4.25
C SER A 198 -27.74 16.97 4.76
N GLY A 199 -26.89 17.41 5.70
CA GLY A 199 -25.87 16.56 6.33
C GLY A 199 -24.61 16.33 5.49
N ARG A 200 -24.40 17.08 4.40
CA ARG A 200 -23.21 16.97 3.54
C ARG A 200 -22.77 18.33 2.98
N ILE A 201 -21.59 18.37 2.39
CA ILE A 201 -21.13 19.53 1.62
C ILE A 201 -22.06 19.72 0.40
N ASP A 202 -22.62 20.92 0.26
CA ASP A 202 -23.50 21.27 -0.85
C ASP A 202 -22.67 21.61 -2.08
N THR A 203 -22.95 20.91 -3.18
CA THR A 203 -22.26 21.04 -4.45
C THR A 203 -23.05 21.83 -5.49
N ALA A 204 -24.26 22.27 -5.13
CA ALA A 204 -25.12 23.03 -6.04
C ALA A 204 -24.44 24.34 -6.49
N GLY A 205 -24.29 24.50 -7.80
CA GLY A 205 -23.68 25.68 -8.41
C GLY A 205 -22.15 25.62 -8.53
N PHE A 206 -21.52 24.45 -8.35
CA PHE A 206 -20.19 24.22 -8.92
C PHE A 206 -20.32 24.30 -10.45
N SER A 207 -19.75 25.32 -11.06
CA SER A 207 -19.72 25.44 -12.51
C SER A 207 -18.86 24.32 -13.08
N GLU A 208 -19.48 23.40 -13.81
CA GLU A 208 -18.79 22.60 -14.82
C GLU A 208 -18.36 23.54 -15.93
N ASN A 209 -17.15 24.11 -15.84
CA ASN A 209 -16.48 24.52 -17.07
C ASN A 209 -16.05 23.24 -17.78
N SER A 210 -17.00 22.61 -18.47
CA SER A 210 -16.75 21.65 -19.52
C SER A 210 -16.02 22.39 -20.64
N GLY A 211 -14.69 22.24 -20.67
CA GLY A 211 -13.93 22.57 -21.86
C GLY A 211 -14.48 21.77 -23.02
N GLU A 212 -14.94 22.45 -24.07
CA GLU A 212 -15.26 21.85 -25.36
C GLU A 212 -14.06 21.03 -25.85
N GLY A 213 -14.18 19.72 -25.81
CA GLY A 213 -13.18 18.77 -26.31
C GLY A 213 -13.88 17.63 -27.02
N THR A 214 -14.04 17.76 -28.32
CA THR A 214 -14.51 16.68 -29.20
C THR A 214 -13.45 15.57 -29.26
N GLY A 215 -13.81 14.37 -28.80
CA GLY A 215 -13.05 13.15 -29.07
C GLY A 215 -12.81 12.31 -27.83
N ASN A 216 -13.39 11.10 -27.82
CA ASN A 216 -13.12 9.99 -26.90
C ASN A 216 -12.73 10.41 -25.47
N TYR A 217 -13.74 10.57 -24.61
CA TYR A 217 -13.58 10.76 -23.17
C TYR A 217 -12.68 9.68 -22.56
N LEU A 218 -11.39 10.00 -22.45
CA LEU A 218 -10.56 9.54 -21.34
C LEU A 218 -11.16 10.17 -20.07
N PRO A 219 -11.17 9.46 -18.93
CA PRO A 219 -11.87 9.92 -17.73
C PRO A 219 -11.41 11.35 -17.40
N ALA A 220 -12.36 12.30 -17.40
CA ALA A 220 -12.12 13.64 -16.91
C ALA A 220 -11.50 13.50 -15.50
N ASP A 221 -10.29 14.02 -15.32
CA ASP A 221 -9.48 13.80 -14.11
C ASP A 221 -10.34 13.86 -12.86
N ASP A 222 -10.48 12.76 -12.12
CA ASP A 222 -11.24 12.72 -10.85
C ASP A 222 -10.84 13.87 -9.91
N GLU A 223 -9.57 14.30 -10.00
CA GLU A 223 -9.05 15.45 -9.29
C GLU A 223 -9.76 16.78 -9.62
N PHE A 224 -10.20 16.99 -10.86
CA PHE A 224 -10.89 18.21 -11.28
C PHE A 224 -12.16 18.44 -10.46
N TYR A 225 -12.96 17.38 -10.28
CA TYR A 225 -14.20 17.43 -9.53
C TYR A 225 -13.99 17.78 -8.06
N GLU A 226 -13.00 17.16 -7.42
CA GLU A 226 -12.67 17.47 -6.02
C GLU A 226 -12.02 18.85 -5.88
N LYS A 227 -11.15 19.27 -6.82
CA LYS A 227 -10.53 20.62 -6.84
C LYS A 227 -11.59 21.73 -6.74
N ASN A 228 -12.74 21.56 -7.40
CA ASN A 228 -13.85 22.51 -7.30
C ASN A 228 -14.43 22.61 -5.88
N ILE A 229 -14.55 21.49 -5.16
CA ILE A 229 -15.01 21.47 -3.76
C ILE A 229 -14.03 22.27 -2.89
N TYR A 230 -12.73 21.96 -2.96
CA TYR A 230 -11.71 22.66 -2.16
C TYR A 230 -11.68 24.16 -2.49
N SER A 231 -11.69 24.51 -3.78
CA SER A 231 -11.70 25.90 -4.24
C SER A 231 -12.88 26.68 -3.67
N ARG A 232 -14.09 26.12 -3.66
CA ARG A 232 -15.27 26.77 -3.06
C ARG A 232 -15.15 26.96 -1.57
N LEU A 233 -14.49 26.03 -0.88
CA LEU A 233 -14.17 26.15 0.54
C LEU A 233 -13.01 27.13 0.80
N ASN A 234 -12.42 27.74 -0.24
CA ASN A 234 -11.21 28.58 -0.19
C ASN A 234 -10.02 27.82 0.42
N LEU A 235 -9.81 26.61 -0.06
CA LEU A 235 -8.73 25.72 0.31
C LEU A 235 -7.93 25.38 -0.94
N GLN A 236 -6.61 25.26 -0.80
CA GLN A 236 -5.81 24.56 -1.79
C GLN A 236 -6.27 23.09 -1.88
N TYR A 237 -6.19 22.50 -3.07
CA TYR A 237 -6.50 21.09 -3.27
C TYR A 237 -5.56 20.20 -2.46
N ILE A 238 -6.13 19.16 -1.85
CA ILE A 238 -5.39 18.16 -1.06
C ILE A 238 -5.51 16.81 -1.76
N SER A 239 -4.38 16.27 -2.22
CA SER A 239 -4.30 14.93 -2.80
C SER A 239 -4.77 13.86 -1.81
N PRO A 240 -5.43 12.78 -2.28
CA PRO A 240 -5.96 11.71 -1.42
C PRO A 240 -4.96 11.16 -0.38
N GLU A 241 -3.68 11.05 -0.75
CA GLU A 241 -2.58 10.54 0.09
C GLU A 241 -2.37 11.33 1.38
N LEU A 242 -2.73 12.62 1.39
CA LEU A 242 -2.53 13.51 2.53
C LEU A 242 -3.74 13.57 3.48
N ARG A 243 -4.89 12.98 3.11
CA ARG A 243 -6.19 13.16 3.79
C ARG A 243 -6.33 12.33 5.07
N GLU A 244 -5.41 12.50 6.01
CA GLU A 244 -5.30 11.73 7.25
C GLU A 244 -5.47 12.57 8.53
N ASP A 245 -5.81 13.85 8.42
CA ASP A 245 -5.96 14.78 9.54
C ASP A 245 -4.66 14.95 10.35
N LEU A 246 -3.57 15.25 9.65
CA LEU A 246 -2.21 15.43 10.17
C LEU A 246 -1.66 16.85 9.96
N GLY A 247 -2.53 17.80 9.60
CA GLY A 247 -2.18 19.20 9.35
C GLY A 247 -2.43 19.65 7.90
N GLU A 248 -2.93 18.76 7.04
CA GLU A 248 -3.15 19.04 5.61
C GLU A 248 -4.21 20.12 5.37
N ILE A 249 -5.23 20.20 6.24
CA ILE A 249 -6.29 21.22 6.14
C ILE A 249 -5.74 22.60 6.49
N GLU A 250 -4.96 22.69 7.57
CA GLU A 250 -4.32 23.92 8.02
C GLU A 250 -3.33 24.45 6.98
N LEU A 251 -2.58 23.56 6.33
CA LEU A 251 -1.75 23.92 5.18
C LEU A 251 -2.59 24.42 4.00
N ALA A 252 -3.71 23.77 3.70
CA ALA A 252 -4.59 24.16 2.60
C ALA A 252 -5.29 25.50 2.80
N GLU A 253 -5.65 25.85 4.04
CA GLU A 253 -6.18 27.19 4.38
C GLU A 253 -5.16 28.30 4.10
N ASN A 254 -3.86 27.99 4.19
CA ASN A 254 -2.76 28.92 3.95
C ASN A 254 -2.11 28.76 2.57
N PHE A 255 -2.64 27.88 1.70
CA PHE A 255 -2.07 27.57 0.39
C PHE A 255 -0.60 27.08 0.44
N LEU A 256 -0.30 26.23 1.44
CA LEU A 256 1.02 25.65 1.70
C LEU A 256 1.05 24.11 1.58
N VAL A 257 0.05 23.49 0.95
CA VAL A 257 0.07 22.04 0.67
C VAL A 257 1.18 21.76 -0.33
N PRO A 258 2.13 20.85 -0.01
CA PRO A 258 3.24 20.56 -0.89
C PRO A 258 2.78 19.79 -2.13
N SER A 259 3.48 19.99 -3.25
CA SER A 259 3.41 19.08 -4.39
C SER A 259 4.00 17.72 -3.99
N LEU A 260 3.31 16.64 -4.36
CA LEU A 260 3.78 15.29 -4.11
C LEU A 260 4.71 14.83 -5.22
N LEU A 261 5.64 13.93 -4.86
CA LEU A 261 6.47 13.22 -5.82
C LEU A 261 5.58 12.34 -6.72
N THR A 262 5.89 12.34 -8.00
CA THR A 262 5.26 11.54 -9.04
C THR A 262 6.20 10.44 -9.53
N MET A 263 5.70 9.50 -10.33
CA MET A 263 6.55 8.45 -10.89
C MET A 263 7.60 9.02 -11.85
N GLU A 264 7.30 10.15 -12.49
CA GLU A 264 8.16 10.89 -13.40
C GLU A 264 9.35 11.53 -12.67
N ASP A 265 9.20 11.86 -11.38
CA ASP A 265 10.27 12.39 -10.53
C ASP A 265 11.27 11.29 -10.09
N ILE A 266 10.90 10.01 -10.18
CA ILE A 266 11.75 8.88 -9.77
C ILE A 266 12.77 8.57 -10.85
N LYS A 267 13.99 9.06 -10.65
CA LYS A 267 15.12 8.94 -11.58
C LYS A 267 15.91 7.64 -11.43
N GLY A 268 15.60 6.80 -10.45
CA GLY A 268 16.33 5.56 -10.23
C GLY A 268 15.95 4.86 -8.94
N ASP A 269 16.41 3.63 -8.83
CA ASP A 269 16.21 2.79 -7.64
C ASP A 269 17.55 2.59 -6.93
N LEU A 270 17.56 2.88 -5.63
CA LEU A 270 18.76 2.94 -4.82
C LEU A 270 18.97 1.70 -3.93
N HIS A 271 18.08 0.72 -3.96
CA HIS A 271 18.21 -0.48 -3.12
C HIS A 271 17.78 -1.74 -3.90
N ILE A 272 18.68 -2.25 -4.76
CA ILE A 272 18.43 -3.46 -5.56
C ILE A 272 19.46 -4.54 -5.27
N HIS A 273 18.99 -5.78 -5.09
CA HIS A 273 19.82 -6.95 -4.90
C HIS A 273 19.96 -7.76 -6.18
N SER A 274 21.13 -8.34 -6.39
CA SER A 274 21.50 -9.10 -7.57
C SER A 274 21.91 -10.53 -7.20
N ARG A 275 22.26 -11.34 -8.21
CA ARG A 275 22.81 -12.69 -7.99
C ARG A 275 24.13 -12.75 -7.22
N TRP A 276 24.73 -11.61 -6.87
CA TRP A 276 25.89 -11.57 -5.98
C TRP A 276 25.50 -11.91 -4.53
N SER A 277 24.30 -11.55 -4.06
CA SER A 277 23.72 -12.00 -2.78
C SER A 277 22.51 -12.92 -2.99
N ASP A 278 21.33 -12.40 -2.70
CA ASP A 278 20.01 -13.04 -2.58
C ASP A 278 19.07 -12.66 -3.73
N GLY A 279 19.50 -11.75 -4.61
CA GLY A 279 18.78 -11.46 -5.85
C GLY A 279 18.84 -12.62 -6.84
N ILE A 280 17.86 -12.68 -7.74
CA ILE A 280 17.75 -13.73 -8.75
C ILE A 280 18.19 -13.29 -10.16
N ILE A 281 18.38 -11.99 -10.38
CA ILE A 281 18.71 -11.41 -11.69
C ILE A 281 20.21 -11.07 -11.76
N GLY A 282 20.84 -11.40 -12.89
CA GLY A 282 22.22 -11.00 -13.17
C GLY A 282 22.34 -9.50 -13.45
N LEU A 283 23.47 -8.88 -13.11
CA LEU A 283 23.63 -7.42 -13.20
C LEU A 283 23.44 -6.86 -14.62
N HIS A 284 23.97 -7.54 -15.63
CA HIS A 284 23.80 -7.09 -17.02
C HIS A 284 22.31 -7.07 -17.43
N ASP A 285 21.59 -8.17 -17.20
CA ASP A 285 20.16 -8.28 -17.52
C ASP A 285 19.31 -7.30 -16.70
N MET A 286 19.70 -7.06 -15.45
CA MET A 286 19.06 -6.08 -14.59
C MET A 286 19.17 -4.67 -15.18
N VAL A 287 20.39 -4.24 -15.56
CA VAL A 287 20.63 -2.93 -16.20
C VAL A 287 19.83 -2.80 -17.50
N GLU A 288 19.85 -3.82 -18.37
CA GLU A 288 19.06 -3.83 -19.61
C GLU A 288 17.55 -3.71 -19.35
N ARG A 289 17.05 -4.31 -18.27
CA ARG A 289 15.63 -4.23 -17.91
C ARG A 289 15.27 -2.85 -17.35
N VAL A 290 16.07 -2.30 -16.45
CA VAL A 290 15.74 -1.03 -15.80
C VAL A 290 15.84 0.17 -16.73
N LYS A 291 16.70 0.10 -17.76
CA LYS A 291 16.78 1.11 -18.83
C LYS A 291 15.49 1.27 -19.63
N LYS A 292 14.55 0.32 -19.53
CA LYS A 292 13.22 0.43 -20.15
C LYS A 292 12.27 1.31 -19.32
N PHE A 293 12.63 1.63 -18.09
CA PHE A 293 11.96 2.65 -17.28
C PHE A 293 12.63 4.01 -17.48
N ASN A 294 11.99 5.08 -17.02
CA ASN A 294 12.53 6.45 -17.05
C ASN A 294 13.65 6.68 -16.02
N TYR A 295 14.50 5.67 -15.78
CA TYR A 295 15.59 5.75 -14.83
C TYR A 295 16.86 6.26 -15.52
N GLU A 296 17.61 7.08 -14.79
CA GLU A 296 18.94 7.55 -15.13
C GLU A 296 20.02 6.74 -14.41
N TYR A 297 19.65 6.09 -13.28
CA TYR A 297 20.58 5.31 -12.47
C TYR A 297 19.93 4.14 -11.73
N ILE A 298 20.76 3.19 -11.31
CA ILE A 298 20.44 2.21 -10.25
C ILE A 298 21.60 2.10 -9.27
N ALA A 299 21.30 1.71 -8.03
CA ALA A 299 22.31 1.20 -7.12
C ALA A 299 22.18 -0.30 -6.89
N ILE A 300 23.33 -0.98 -6.94
CA ILE A 300 23.42 -2.41 -6.66
C ILE A 300 23.91 -2.59 -5.23
N THR A 301 23.02 -2.93 -4.32
CA THR A 301 23.25 -2.90 -2.87
C THR A 301 23.14 -4.27 -2.21
N ASP A 302 23.76 -5.29 -2.81
CA ASP A 302 23.84 -6.65 -2.25
C ASP A 302 24.31 -6.67 -0.78
N HIS A 303 23.82 -7.67 -0.03
CA HIS A 303 24.08 -7.86 1.40
C HIS A 303 25.55 -8.13 1.75
N THR A 304 25.91 -7.78 2.99
CA THR A 304 27.22 -8.07 3.59
C THR A 304 27.28 -9.44 4.26
N GLU A 305 28.51 -9.87 4.57
CA GLU A 305 28.93 -11.18 5.07
C GLU A 305 28.01 -11.78 6.16
N SER A 306 27.57 -10.98 7.12
CA SER A 306 26.73 -11.45 8.23
C SER A 306 25.30 -11.83 7.85
N SER A 307 24.83 -11.48 6.64
CA SER A 307 23.56 -11.99 6.10
C SER A 307 23.75 -13.44 5.62
N TYR A 308 23.81 -14.37 6.59
CA TYR A 308 24.07 -15.78 6.33
C TYR A 308 23.01 -16.42 5.41
N TYR A 309 21.75 -16.01 5.55
CA TYR A 309 20.66 -16.46 4.68
C TYR A 309 20.70 -15.81 3.28
N GLY A 310 21.31 -14.62 3.15
CA GLY A 310 21.39 -13.84 1.92
C GLY A 310 22.64 -14.06 1.07
N ARG A 311 23.52 -15.02 1.42
CA ARG A 311 24.82 -15.25 0.73
C ARG A 311 25.71 -13.99 0.70
N GLY A 312 25.74 -13.28 1.82
CA GLY A 312 26.52 -12.07 2.03
C GLY A 312 27.93 -12.09 1.43
N LEU A 313 28.39 -10.95 0.94
CA LEU A 313 29.72 -10.85 0.33
C LEU A 313 30.78 -10.62 1.42
N ASP A 314 31.87 -11.38 1.38
CA ASP A 314 33.09 -11.02 2.12
C ASP A 314 33.85 -9.88 1.42
N ALA A 315 34.89 -9.35 2.05
CA ALA A 315 35.72 -8.27 1.51
C ALA A 315 36.31 -8.58 0.12
N LYS A 316 36.65 -9.84 -0.16
CA LYS A 316 37.23 -10.25 -1.42
C LYS A 316 36.17 -10.24 -2.53
N ARG A 317 35.00 -10.80 -2.27
CA ARG A 317 33.85 -10.81 -3.18
C ARG A 317 33.35 -9.40 -3.48
N VAL A 318 33.38 -8.48 -2.51
CA VAL A 318 33.09 -7.07 -2.77
C VAL A 318 34.07 -6.47 -3.78
N GLN A 319 35.37 -6.75 -3.65
CA GLN A 319 36.37 -6.24 -4.59
C GLN A 319 36.17 -6.81 -6.01
N GLU A 320 35.78 -8.08 -6.11
CA GLU A 320 35.40 -8.71 -7.38
C GLU A 320 34.15 -8.04 -7.99
N LYS A 321 33.13 -7.77 -7.19
CA LYS A 321 31.91 -7.04 -7.60
C LYS A 321 32.23 -5.62 -8.07
N ILE A 322 33.09 -4.88 -7.36
CA ILE A 322 33.56 -3.54 -7.77
C ILE A 322 34.18 -3.61 -9.16
N ASN A 323 35.11 -4.54 -9.37
CA ASN A 323 35.79 -4.71 -10.67
C ASN A 323 34.79 -5.08 -11.78
N TYR A 324 33.80 -5.91 -11.47
CA TYR A 324 32.75 -6.27 -12.42
C TYR A 324 31.87 -5.06 -12.79
N ILE A 325 31.40 -4.30 -11.81
CA ILE A 325 30.58 -3.09 -12.06
C ILE A 325 31.38 -2.04 -12.84
N ASN A 326 32.66 -1.85 -12.56
CA ASN A 326 33.51 -0.94 -13.34
C ASN A 326 33.62 -1.36 -14.82
N LYS A 327 33.69 -2.67 -15.10
CA LYS A 327 33.62 -3.19 -16.48
C LYS A 327 32.23 -3.03 -17.09
N LEU A 328 31.18 -3.05 -16.28
CA LEU A 328 29.81 -2.88 -16.75
C LEU A 328 29.51 -1.42 -17.09
N LYS A 329 29.96 -0.47 -16.26
CA LYS A 329 29.87 0.99 -16.48
C LYS A 329 30.42 1.38 -17.86
N SER A 330 31.49 0.75 -18.34
CA SER A 330 32.06 1.07 -19.67
C SER A 330 31.18 0.65 -20.85
N ARG A 331 30.24 -0.29 -20.64
CA ARG A 331 29.27 -0.74 -21.64
C ARG A 331 27.99 0.10 -21.65
N PHE A 332 27.64 0.69 -20.51
CA PHE A 332 26.43 1.50 -20.33
C PHE A 332 26.78 2.96 -20.06
N LYS A 333 27.25 3.67 -21.09
CA LYS A 333 27.74 5.05 -20.93
C LYS A 333 26.65 6.07 -20.60
N ASP A 334 25.42 5.82 -21.02
CA ASP A 334 24.27 6.73 -20.82
C ASP A 334 23.41 6.34 -19.61
N PHE A 335 23.93 5.50 -18.70
CA PHE A 335 23.18 5.01 -17.54
C PHE A 335 24.11 4.77 -16.36
N TYR A 336 23.84 5.39 -15.20
CA TYR A 336 24.72 5.27 -14.06
C TYR A 336 24.42 4.00 -13.25
N ILE A 337 25.46 3.19 -13.03
CA ILE A 337 25.38 1.98 -12.21
C ILE A 337 26.16 2.25 -10.93
N LEU A 338 25.48 2.54 -9.82
CA LEU A 338 26.12 2.83 -8.54
C LEU A 338 26.53 1.54 -7.84
N MET A 339 27.79 1.46 -7.43
CA MET A 339 28.29 0.36 -6.61
C MET A 339 27.94 0.63 -5.16
N GLY A 340 27.14 -0.25 -4.54
CA GLY A 340 26.83 -0.14 -3.13
C GLY A 340 26.74 -1.48 -2.40
N SER A 341 26.28 -1.40 -1.16
CA SER A 341 25.97 -2.55 -0.33
C SER A 341 24.97 -2.17 0.76
N GLU A 342 24.12 -3.12 1.11
CA GLU A 342 23.32 -3.09 2.33
C GLU A 342 24.13 -3.70 3.48
N ILE A 343 24.73 -2.81 4.27
CA ILE A 343 25.64 -3.08 5.37
C ILE A 343 24.88 -3.40 6.64
N GLU A 344 25.11 -4.60 7.20
CA GLU A 344 24.56 -4.96 8.50
C GLU A 344 25.13 -4.08 9.61
N ILE A 345 24.23 -3.55 10.43
CA ILE A 345 24.53 -2.89 11.70
C ILE A 345 24.52 -3.95 12.80
N ARG A 346 25.70 -4.36 13.24
CA ARG A 346 25.90 -5.41 14.25
C ARG A 346 25.65 -4.93 15.68
N GLY A 347 25.54 -3.61 15.86
CA GLY A 347 25.31 -2.91 17.12
C GLY A 347 25.78 -1.46 17.01
N VAL A 348 25.68 -0.70 18.11
CA VAL A 348 26.06 0.72 18.16
C VAL A 348 27.47 0.93 17.60
N GLY A 349 27.56 1.70 16.52
CA GLY A 349 28.82 2.04 15.85
C GLY A 349 29.58 0.86 15.21
N LYS A 350 28.97 -0.32 15.10
CA LYS A 350 29.62 -1.53 14.56
C LYS A 350 28.95 -1.96 13.26
N LEU A 351 29.66 -1.77 12.16
CA LEU A 351 29.27 -2.20 10.82
C LEU A 351 29.98 -3.50 10.44
N ASP A 352 29.37 -4.24 9.52
CA ASP A 352 29.90 -5.52 9.06
C ASP A 352 31.11 -5.39 8.11
N TYR A 353 31.30 -4.21 7.51
CA TYR A 353 32.51 -3.88 6.77
C TYR A 353 33.38 -2.83 7.45
N PRO A 354 34.71 -2.95 7.34
CA PRO A 354 35.64 -1.89 7.75
C PRO A 354 35.52 -0.67 6.83
N GLU A 355 35.83 0.50 7.39
CA GLU A 355 35.68 1.81 6.74
C GLU A 355 36.38 1.91 5.37
N ASN A 356 37.55 1.27 5.22
CA ASN A 356 38.31 1.26 3.97
C ASN A 356 37.59 0.55 2.80
N ILE A 357 36.66 -0.38 3.09
CA ILE A 357 35.82 -1.02 2.08
C ILE A 357 34.62 -0.13 1.76
N ILE A 358 33.98 0.44 2.78
CA ILE A 358 32.83 1.35 2.63
C ILE A 358 33.20 2.57 1.79
N LYS A 359 34.40 3.12 1.99
CA LYS A 359 34.95 4.26 1.21
C LYS A 359 35.10 3.99 -0.29
N LYS A 360 34.98 2.73 -0.75
CA LYS A 360 35.02 2.36 -2.17
C LYS A 360 33.63 2.30 -2.82
N MET A 361 32.56 2.49 -2.05
CA MET A 361 31.18 2.43 -2.53
C MET A 361 30.69 3.82 -2.94
N ASP A 362 29.86 3.86 -3.98
CA ASP A 362 29.12 5.05 -4.39
C ASP A 362 27.95 5.31 -3.39
N ILE A 363 27.37 4.25 -2.82
CA ILE A 363 26.30 4.31 -1.82
C ILE A 363 26.44 3.20 -0.77
N ALA A 364 26.19 3.51 0.50
CA ALA A 364 26.17 2.56 1.60
C ALA A 364 24.84 2.67 2.35
N ILE A 365 24.10 1.56 2.45
CA ILE A 365 22.84 1.48 3.18
C ILE A 365 23.12 0.74 4.49
N GLY A 366 22.72 1.30 5.63
CA GLY A 366 22.83 0.61 6.92
C GLY A 366 21.50 -0.03 7.32
N SER A 367 21.51 -1.33 7.60
CA SER A 367 20.31 -2.09 7.95
C SER A 367 20.53 -3.00 9.15
N MET A 368 19.48 -3.28 9.93
CA MET A 368 19.49 -4.28 11.01
C MET A 368 18.67 -5.50 10.61
N HIS A 369 19.27 -6.70 10.57
CA HIS A 369 18.55 -7.92 10.19
C HIS A 369 18.35 -8.92 11.33
N SER A 370 19.05 -8.76 12.46
CA SER A 370 19.04 -9.75 13.56
C SER A 370 18.87 -9.16 14.96
N SER A 371 18.91 -7.82 15.08
CA SER A 371 18.99 -7.11 16.37
C SER A 371 17.74 -6.30 16.71
N PHE A 372 16.55 -6.69 16.22
CA PHE A 372 15.29 -5.95 16.42
C PHE A 372 14.88 -5.72 17.88
N LEU A 373 15.45 -6.46 18.83
CA LEU A 373 15.18 -6.35 20.26
C LEU A 373 16.25 -5.57 21.03
N ASN A 374 17.25 -5.01 20.35
CA ASN A 374 18.18 -4.08 20.97
C ASN A 374 17.52 -2.71 21.07
N THR A 375 16.91 -2.40 22.21
CA THR A 375 16.32 -1.08 22.55
C THR A 375 17.35 0.05 22.72
N ARG A 376 18.63 -0.21 22.39
CA ARG A 376 19.74 0.74 22.40
C ARG A 376 20.50 0.66 21.07
N ALA A 377 19.78 0.82 19.96
CA ALA A 377 20.37 1.07 18.66
C ALA A 377 20.75 2.55 18.53
#